data_AF-A0A3C1IGQ1-F1
#
_entry.id   AF-A0A3C1IGQ1-F1
#
_cell.length_a   1.000
_cell.length_b   1.000
_cell.length_c   1.000
_cell.angle_alpha   90.00
_cell.angle_beta   90.00
_cell.angle_gamma   90.00
#
_symmetry.space_group_name_H-M   'P 1'
#
loop_
_entity.id
_entity.type
_entity.pdbx_description
1 polymer ?
#
loop_
_entity_poly.entity_id
_entity_poly.type
_entity_poly.pdbx_seq_one_letter_code
_entity_poly.pdbx_strand_id
1 'polypeptide(L)'
;VIIAAGLDGVQTQADPGKRWDIDMYAEGHKVRGAPKLPLNMLDGLREYDKDKGLKAAMGKEFSDAYLKMKHQEWDSFVSHFSRWEKDNTLDI
;
A
#
# COMPACT_ATOMS: atom_id res chain seq x y z
N VAL A 1 7.93 1.20 -10.93
CA VAL A 1 6.57 0.93 -10.40
C VAL A 1 5.50 1.67 -11.20
N ILE A 2 5.45 3.01 -11.16
CA ILE A 2 4.39 3.80 -11.83
C ILE A 2 4.32 3.55 -13.34
N ILE A 3 5.48 3.51 -14.00
CA ILE A 3 5.56 3.25 -15.45
C ILE A 3 5.07 1.82 -15.77
N ALA A 4 5.41 0.83 -14.95
CA ALA A 4 4.98 -0.56 -15.15
C ALA A 4 3.45 -0.69 -15.05
N ALA A 5 2.85 -0.12 -13.99
CA ALA A 5 1.40 -0.11 -13.81
C ALA A 5 0.67 0.68 -14.93
N GLY A 6 1.23 1.81 -15.37
CA GLY A 6 0.67 2.59 -16.47
C GLY A 6 0.73 1.85 -17.81
N LEU A 7 1.84 1.18 -18.11
CA LEU A 7 1.98 0.37 -19.32
C LEU A 7 1.03 -0.83 -19.31
N ASP A 8 0.87 -1.51 -18.18
CA ASP A 8 -0.08 -2.61 -18.02
C ASP A 8 -1.53 -2.15 -18.25
N GLY A 9 -1.92 -1.00 -17.70
CA GLY A 9 -3.25 -0.41 -17.94
C GLY A 9 -3.51 -0.07 -19.40
N VAL A 10 -2.51 0.42 -20.14
CA VAL A 10 -2.63 0.67 -21.58
C VAL A 10 -2.76 -0.64 -22.36
N GLN A 11 -1.98 -1.67 -22.01
CA GLN A 11 -2.00 -2.98 -22.67
C GLN A 11 -3.32 -3.72 -22.46
N THR A 12 -3.86 -3.66 -21.24
CA THR A 12 -5.11 -4.34 -20.86
C THR A 12 -6.36 -3.50 -21.15
N GLN A 13 -6.20 -2.27 -21.61
CA GLN A 13 -7.28 -1.29 -21.78
C GLN A 13 -8.11 -1.13 -20.50
N ALA A 14 -7.42 -1.05 -19.35
CA ALA A 14 -8.05 -1.01 -18.05
C ALA A 14 -9.00 0.19 -17.91
N ASP A 15 -10.21 -0.06 -17.40
CA ASP A 15 -11.16 0.99 -17.05
C ASP A 15 -10.72 1.64 -15.72
N PRO A 16 -10.37 2.94 -15.69
CA PRO A 16 -10.01 3.63 -14.45
C PRO A 16 -11.21 3.82 -13.51
N GLY A 17 -12.42 3.47 -13.97
CA GLY A 17 -13.65 3.61 -13.23
C GLY A 17 -14.19 5.04 -13.25
N LYS A 18 -15.23 5.25 -12.44
CA LYS A 18 -15.93 6.53 -12.36
C LYS A 18 -15.04 7.59 -11.69
N ARG A 19 -14.89 8.74 -12.36
CA ARG A 19 -14.31 9.96 -11.79
C ARG A 19 -15.20 10.52 -10.67
N TRP A 20 -14.57 10.97 -9.58
CA TRP A 20 -15.24 11.63 -8.47
C TRP A 20 -14.78 13.10 -8.36
N ASP A 21 -15.70 14.02 -8.61
CA ASP A 21 -15.49 15.48 -8.50
C ASP A 21 -16.04 16.00 -7.17
N ILE A 22 -15.45 15.55 -6.07
CA ILE A 22 -15.81 15.95 -4.70
C ILE A 22 -14.55 16.22 -3.88
N ASP A 23 -14.70 16.96 -2.79
CA ASP A 23 -13.64 17.01 -1.77
C ASP A 23 -13.60 15.66 -1.04
N MET A 24 -12.62 14.82 -1.36
CA MET A 24 -12.50 13.48 -0.77
C MET A 24 -12.25 13.51 0.75
N TYR A 25 -11.72 14.60 1.30
CA TYR A 25 -11.51 14.72 2.75
C TYR A 25 -12.79 15.08 3.48
N ALA A 26 -13.60 16.00 2.96
CA ALA A 26 -14.86 16.41 3.59
C ALA A 26 -16.04 15.48 3.24
N GLU A 27 -16.09 15.00 2.00
CA GLU A 27 -17.25 14.34 1.41
C GLU A 27 -17.00 12.87 1.04
N GLY A 28 -15.83 12.30 1.38
CA GLY A 28 -15.46 10.93 1.03
C GLY A 28 -16.47 9.86 1.49
N HIS A 29 -17.23 10.13 2.55
CA HIS A 29 -18.31 9.27 3.05
C HIS A 29 -19.47 9.09 2.03
N LYS A 30 -19.60 10.00 1.05
CA LYS A 30 -20.58 9.89 -0.05
C LYS A 30 -20.17 8.84 -1.08
N VAL A 31 -18.89 8.49 -1.15
CA VAL A 31 -18.37 7.48 -2.06
C VAL A 31 -18.49 6.10 -1.42
N ARG A 32 -19.33 5.25 -2.00
CA ARG A 32 -19.50 3.86 -1.56
C ARG A 32 -18.69 2.92 -2.44
N GLY A 33 -17.99 1.98 -1.81
CA GLY A 33 -17.26 0.92 -2.52
C GLY A 33 -15.97 1.36 -3.21
N ALA A 34 -15.45 2.55 -2.93
CA ALA A 34 -14.12 2.94 -3.43
C ALA A 34 -13.04 2.04 -2.80
N PRO A 35 -12.12 1.49 -3.62
CA PRO A 35 -10.97 0.77 -3.09
C PRO A 35 -10.13 1.72 -2.23
N LYS A 36 -9.72 1.25 -1.06
CA LYS A 36 -8.87 2.01 -0.15
C LYS A 36 -7.43 1.60 -0.35
N LEU A 37 -6.53 2.56 -0.21
CA LEU A 37 -5.12 2.24 -0.10
C LEU A 37 -4.86 1.47 1.21
N PRO A 38 -3.82 0.61 1.23
CA PRO A 38 -3.35 0.00 2.45
C PRO A 38 -3.09 1.06 3.53
N LEU A 39 -3.57 0.79 4.75
CA LEU A 39 -3.49 1.74 5.87
C LEU A 39 -2.11 1.74 6.54
N ASN A 40 -1.31 0.71 6.29
CA ASN A 40 0.02 0.54 6.85
C ASN A 40 0.96 -0.11 5.82
N MET A 41 2.25 -0.08 6.11
CA MET A 41 3.28 -0.60 5.22
C MET A 41 3.15 -2.12 5.03
N LEU A 42 2.86 -2.89 6.08
CA LEU A 42 2.76 -4.35 5.99
C LEU A 42 1.68 -4.80 5.00
N ASP A 43 0.52 -4.15 5.03
CA ASP A 43 -0.56 -4.43 4.08
C ASP A 43 -0.16 -4.01 2.66
N GLY A 44 0.56 -2.90 2.49
CA GLY A 44 1.14 -2.52 1.20
C GLY A 44 2.12 -3.55 0.65
N LEU A 45 3.00 -4.11 1.49
CA LEU A 45 3.93 -5.16 1.10
C LEU A 45 3.19 -6.45 0.72
N ARG A 46 2.13 -6.82 1.45
CA ARG A 46 1.31 -7.99 1.14
C ARG A 46 0.55 -7.85 -0.18
N GLU A 47 -0.03 -6.68 -0.46
CA GLU A 47 -0.67 -6.43 -1.75
C GLU A 47 0.34 -6.45 -2.89
N TYR A 48 1.53 -5.88 -2.69
CA TYR A 48 2.62 -5.95 -3.66
C TYR A 48 3.06 -7.40 -3.93
N ASP A 49 3.20 -8.23 -2.89
CA ASP A 49 3.64 -9.62 -3.05
C ASP A 49 2.61 -10.50 -3.80
N LYS A 50 1.32 -10.20 -3.63
CA LYS A 50 0.22 -10.90 -4.33
C LYS A 50 0.17 -10.56 -5.82
N ASP A 51 0.62 -9.37 -6.23
CA ASP A 51 0.58 -8.91 -7.61
C ASP A 51 1.71 -9.51 -8.46
N LYS A 52 1.42 -10.67 -9.07
CA LYS A 52 2.37 -11.37 -9.94
C LYS A 52 2.77 -10.56 -11.17
N GLY A 53 1.86 -9.74 -11.71
CA GLY A 53 2.11 -8.94 -12.91
C GLY A 53 3.13 -7.84 -12.60
N LEU A 54 2.89 -7.12 -11.50
CA LEU A 54 3.79 -6.08 -11.05
C LEU A 54 5.15 -6.65 -10.63
N LYS A 55 5.20 -7.79 -9.93
CA LYS A 55 6.46 -8.47 -9.60
C LYS A 55 7.24 -8.89 -10.85
N ALA A 56 6.55 -9.37 -11.89
CA ALA A 56 7.19 -9.74 -13.15
C ALA A 56 7.76 -8.49 -13.85
N ALA A 57 6.98 -7.41 -13.91
CA ALA A 57 7.41 -6.15 -14.54
C ALA A 57 8.59 -5.48 -13.81
N MET A 58 8.71 -5.69 -12.49
CA MET A 58 9.81 -5.20 -11.68
C MET A 58 11.03 -6.13 -11.64
N GLY A 59 10.87 -7.38 -12.05
CA GLY A 59 11.84 -8.45 -11.85
C GLY A 59 11.57 -9.17 -10.53
N LYS A 60 11.44 -10.51 -10.59
CA LYS A 60 11.04 -11.33 -9.45
C LYS A 60 12.09 -11.27 -8.33
N GLU A 61 13.36 -11.40 -8.68
CA GLU A 61 14.49 -11.41 -7.75
C GLU A 61 14.61 -10.07 -7.03
N PHE A 62 14.44 -8.96 -7.78
CA PHE A 62 14.41 -7.63 -7.20
C PHE A 62 13.23 -7.47 -6.24
N SER A 63 12.04 -7.89 -6.65
CA SER A 63 10.83 -7.80 -5.85
C SER A 63 10.94 -8.57 -4.54
N ASP A 64 11.45 -9.81 -4.60
CA ASP A 64 11.65 -10.67 -3.43
C ASP A 64 12.69 -10.07 -2.47
N ALA A 65 13.79 -9.52 -2.98
CA ALA A 65 14.81 -8.85 -2.17
C ALA A 65 14.28 -7.57 -1.50
N TYR A 66 13.50 -6.77 -2.23
CA TYR A 66 12.87 -5.56 -1.70
C TYR A 66 11.86 -5.88 -0.60
N LEU A 67 10.97 -6.85 -0.84
CA LEU A 67 9.99 -7.32 0.15
C LEU A 67 10.69 -7.78 1.42
N LYS A 68 11.75 -8.60 1.30
CA LYS A 68 12.53 -9.06 2.46
C LYS A 68 13.08 -7.90 3.29
N MET A 69 13.71 -6.93 2.64
CA MET A 69 14.28 -5.75 3.31
C MET A 69 13.18 -4.93 4.01
N LYS A 70 12.04 -4.70 3.34
CA LYS A 70 10.95 -3.90 3.91
C LYS A 70 10.17 -4.60 5.01
N HIS A 71 10.09 -5.94 5.00
CA HIS A 71 9.58 -6.69 6.14
C HIS A 71 10.47 -6.54 7.38
N GLN A 72 11.80 -6.57 7.21
CA GLN A 72 12.73 -6.32 8.32
C GLN A 72 12.57 -4.90 8.90
N GLU A 73 12.35 -3.90 8.04
CA GLU A 73 12.06 -2.53 8.47
C GLU A 73 10.74 -2.45 9.26
N TRP A 74 9.69 -3.12 8.78
CA TRP A 74 8.41 -3.19 9.50
C TRP A 74 8.56 -3.84 10.87
N ASP A 75 9.22 -5.00 10.94
CA ASP A 75 9.42 -5.75 12.20
C ASP A 75 10.24 -4.93 13.21
N SER A 76 11.23 -4.17 12.72
CA SER A 76 12.00 -3.22 13.52
C SER A 76 11.13 -2.08 14.06
N PHE A 77 10.24 -1.52 13.23
CA PHE A 77 9.34 -0.44 13.64
C PHE A 77 8.31 -0.90 14.68
N VAL A 78 7.64 -2.03 14.46
CA VAL A 78 6.57 -2.49 15.38
C VAL A 78 7.09 -3.09 16.68
N SER A 79 8.37 -3.47 16.74
CA SER A 79 9.02 -3.87 17.99
C SER A 79 9.56 -2.68 18.79
N HIS A 80 9.56 -1.47 18.22
CA HIS A 80 9.97 -0.26 18.90
C HIS A 80 8.83 0.29 19.76
N PHE A 81 9.06 0.40 21.07
CA PHE A 81 8.12 1.05 21.97
C PHE A 81 8.12 2.57 21.73
N SER A 82 7.05 3.07 21.15
CA SER A 82 6.90 4.47 20.78
C SER A 82 6.69 5.37 22.01
N ARG A 83 7.01 6.66 21.86
CA ARG A 83 6.73 7.65 22.90
C ARG A 83 5.23 7.76 23.20
N TRP A 84 4.40 7.66 22.17
CA TRP A 84 2.95 7.70 22.34
C TRP A 84 2.47 6.57 23.24
N GLU A 85 2.95 5.34 23.03
CA GLU A 85 2.61 4.22 23.92
C GLU A 85 3.13 4.47 25.33
N LYS A 86 4.35 5.00 25.49
CA LYS A 86 4.87 5.38 26.81
C LYS A 86 3.94 6.33 27.55
N ASP A 87 3.48 7.38 26.87
CA ASP A 87 2.66 8.44 27.45
C ASP A 87 1.19 8.01 27.69
N ASN A 88 0.70 6.96 27.02
CA ASN A 88 -0.71 6.56 27.05
C ASN A 88 -0.98 5.18 27.68
N THR A 89 0.05 4.40 28.02
CA THR A 89 -0.14 3.05 28.60
C THR A 89 0.51 2.84 29.97
N LEU A 90 1.40 3.71 30.45
CA LEU A 90 2.13 3.51 31.71
C LEU A 90 1.49 4.16 32.95
N ASP A 91 0.56 5.11 32.79
CA ASP A 91 -0.15 5.76 33.90
C ASP A 91 -1.49 5.05 34.22
N ILE A 92 -1.45 3.73 34.42
CA ILE A 92 -2.56 2.92 34.98
C ILE A 92 -2.17 2.42 36.36
#